data_AF-A0A1Q9UMN0-F1
#
_entry.id   AF-A0A1Q9UMN0-F1
#
_cell.length_a   1.000
_cell.length_b   1.000
_cell.length_c   1.000
_cell.angle_alpha   90.00
_cell.angle_beta   90.00
_cell.angle_gamma   90.00
#
_symmetry.space_group_name_H-M   'P 1'
#
loop_
_entity.id
_entity.type
_entity.pdbx_description
1 polymer ?
#
loop_
_entity_poly.entity_id
_entity_poly.type
_entity_poly.pdbx_seq_one_letter_code
_entity_poly.pdbx_strand_id
1 'polypeptide(L)'
;MAMKPAGSIPGYVDGEWWPRSGDLAAEVAELVSALESWVGIVSRVSFHLGTWGTVPRKALVEDRIVRFGGFLSMDPNTVTVIGVDSRLVSLLVVPSDAPRVWCRL
;
A
#
# COMPACT_ATOMS: atom_id res chain seq x y z
N MET A 1 9.33 -0.51 -4.91
CA MET A 1 8.78 -1.26 -3.75
C MET A 1 9.64 -2.50 -3.52
N ALA A 2 9.80 -2.93 -2.27
CA ALA A 2 10.48 -4.17 -1.90
C ALA A 2 9.55 -5.03 -1.05
N MET A 3 9.55 -6.35 -1.25
CA MET A 3 8.74 -7.29 -0.48
C MET A 3 9.63 -8.31 0.22
N LYS A 4 9.17 -8.78 1.37
CA LYS A 4 9.79 -9.93 2.04
C LYS A 4 9.62 -11.18 1.17
N PRO A 5 10.63 -12.07 1.13
CA PRO A 5 10.49 -13.32 0.41
C PRO A 5 9.36 -14.17 0.99
N ALA A 6 8.64 -14.87 0.10
CA ALA A 6 7.54 -15.76 0.48
C ALA A 6 8.02 -16.81 1.49
N GLY A 7 7.27 -16.99 2.59
CA GLY A 7 7.64 -17.88 3.69
C GLY A 7 8.49 -17.24 4.80
N SER A 8 8.75 -15.93 4.74
CA SER A 8 9.26 -15.19 5.90
C SER A 8 8.28 -15.22 7.07
N ILE A 9 8.79 -15.13 8.30
CA ILE A 9 7.94 -15.00 9.49
C ILE A 9 7.01 -13.79 9.29
N PRO A 10 5.68 -13.94 9.42
CA PRO A 10 4.75 -12.81 9.37
C PRO A 10 5.19 -11.75 10.38
N GLY A 11 5.57 -10.59 9.86
CA GLY A 11 5.88 -9.42 10.69
C GLY A 11 4.68 -8.46 10.70
N TYR A 12 4.86 -7.28 11.29
CA TYR A 12 3.85 -6.22 11.23
C TYR A 12 3.60 -5.73 9.79
N VAL A 13 4.60 -5.86 8.91
CA VAL A 13 4.53 -5.55 7.47
C VAL A 13 5.19 -6.63 6.62
N ASP A 14 4.68 -6.79 5.39
CA ASP A 14 5.12 -7.73 4.36
C ASP A 14 6.14 -7.11 3.40
N GLY A 15 6.26 -5.79 3.37
CA GLY A 15 7.17 -5.08 2.50
C GLY A 15 7.24 -3.58 2.75
N GLU A 16 8.03 -2.90 1.94
CA GLU A 16 8.27 -1.46 1.98
C GLU A 16 7.93 -0.85 0.63
N TRP A 17 7.11 0.19 0.66
CA TRP A 17 6.66 0.93 -0.50
C TRP A 17 7.15 2.37 -0.44
N TRP A 18 7.87 2.79 -1.49
CA TRP A 18 8.31 4.17 -1.69
C TRP A 18 7.40 4.79 -2.75
N PRO A 19 6.38 5.57 -2.35
CA PRO A 19 5.56 6.31 -3.29
C PRO A 19 6.42 7.37 -4.00
N ARG A 20 6.14 7.61 -5.29
CA ARG A 20 6.84 8.62 -6.09
C ARG A 20 6.31 10.03 -5.81
N SER A 21 5.08 10.14 -5.34
CA SER A 21 4.38 11.38 -5.01
C SER A 21 3.51 11.25 -3.75
N GLY A 22 3.01 12.38 -3.24
CA GLY A 22 2.03 12.42 -2.16
C GLY A 22 0.57 12.21 -2.61
N ASP A 23 0.33 12.00 -3.90
CA ASP A 23 -1.01 11.76 -4.44
C ASP A 23 -1.31 10.25 -4.45
N LEU A 24 -2.03 9.78 -3.43
CA LEU A 24 -2.36 8.36 -3.32
C LEU A 24 -3.12 7.83 -4.54
N ALA A 25 -4.01 8.62 -5.15
CA ALA A 25 -4.82 8.15 -6.26
C ALA A 25 -3.97 7.88 -7.51
N ALA A 26 -2.93 8.70 -7.73
CA ALA A 26 -1.97 8.50 -8.81
C ALA A 26 -1.08 7.27 -8.58
N GLU A 27 -0.70 7.01 -7.32
CA GLU A 27 0.23 5.94 -6.98
C GLU A 27 -0.44 4.55 -6.89
N VAL A 28 -1.76 4.50 -6.61
CA VAL A 28 -2.47 3.23 -6.41
C VAL A 28 -2.46 2.34 -7.64
N ALA A 29 -2.54 2.92 -8.85
CA ALA A 29 -2.57 2.10 -10.05
C ALA A 29 -1.33 1.22 -10.16
N GLU A 30 -0.14 1.82 -9.99
CA GLU A 30 1.13 1.10 -10.00
C GLU A 30 1.24 0.10 -8.83
N LEU A 31 0.77 0.50 -7.64
CA LEU A 31 0.76 -0.38 -6.46
C LEU A 31 -0.12 -1.61 -6.68
N VAL A 32 -1.30 -1.45 -7.29
CA VAL A 32 -2.23 -2.54 -7.60
C VAL A 32 -1.58 -3.54 -8.55
N SER A 33 -1.05 -3.09 -9.67
CA SER A 33 -0.41 -3.96 -10.67
C SER A 33 0.76 -4.75 -10.05
N ALA A 34 1.57 -4.11 -9.21
CA ALA A 34 2.72 -4.75 -8.56
C ALA A 34 2.31 -5.84 -7.55
N LEU A 35 1.14 -5.70 -6.92
CA LEU A 35 0.65 -6.58 -5.86
C LEU A 35 -0.28 -7.69 -6.36
N GLU A 36 -0.73 -7.67 -7.61
CA GLU A 36 -1.62 -8.71 -8.14
C GLU A 36 -1.01 -10.11 -8.00
N SER A 37 0.31 -10.26 -8.14
CA SER A 37 1.01 -11.54 -7.96
C SER A 37 1.01 -12.05 -6.50
N TRP A 38 0.70 -11.21 -5.53
CA TRP A 38 0.74 -11.51 -4.09
C TRP A 38 -0.66 -11.76 -3.53
N VAL A 39 -1.58 -10.84 -3.80
CA VAL A 39 -2.95 -10.90 -3.26
C VAL A 39 -3.99 -11.37 -4.28
N GLY A 40 -3.59 -11.57 -5.54
CA GLY A 40 -4.52 -11.79 -6.64
C GLY A 40 -5.20 -10.49 -7.05
N ILE A 41 -6.42 -10.59 -7.58
CA ILE A 41 -7.20 -9.42 -8.01
C ILE A 41 -7.42 -8.48 -6.83
N VAL A 42 -6.89 -7.27 -6.89
CA VAL A 42 -7.04 -6.29 -5.82
C VAL A 42 -8.49 -5.79 -5.75
N SER A 43 -9.08 -5.86 -4.56
CA SER A 43 -10.44 -5.39 -4.30
C SER A 43 -10.47 -4.10 -3.48
N ARG A 44 -9.46 -3.88 -2.64
CA ARG A 44 -9.42 -2.77 -1.69
C ARG A 44 -8.01 -2.34 -1.35
N VAL A 45 -7.83 -1.03 -1.23
CA VAL A 45 -6.65 -0.38 -0.65
C VAL A 45 -7.09 0.45 0.55
N SER A 46 -6.41 0.26 1.68
CA SER A 46 -6.68 0.95 2.93
C SER A 46 -5.43 1.63 3.47
N PHE A 47 -5.61 2.81 4.06
CA PHE A 47 -4.53 3.73 4.40
C PHE A 47 -4.96 4.66 5.54
N HIS A 48 -3.98 5.31 6.15
CA HIS A 48 -4.26 6.32 7.16
C HIS A 48 -4.78 7.62 6.52
N LEU A 49 -5.99 8.03 6.93
CA LEU A 49 -6.68 9.19 6.33
C LEU A 49 -5.94 10.51 6.59
N GLY A 50 -5.30 10.66 7.76
CA GLY A 50 -4.56 11.88 8.07
C GLY A 50 -3.25 12.04 7.28
N THR A 51 -2.70 10.95 6.74
CA THR A 51 -1.46 10.97 5.94
C THR A 51 -1.75 11.29 4.48
N TRP A 52 -2.76 10.62 3.90
CA TRP A 52 -3.03 10.67 2.46
C TRP A 52 -4.20 11.57 2.08
N GLY A 53 -4.94 12.09 3.07
CA GLY A 53 -6.11 12.90 2.85
C GLY A 53 -7.27 12.13 2.21
N THR A 54 -8.27 12.88 1.76
CA THR A 54 -9.49 12.32 1.17
C THR A 54 -9.25 11.96 -0.29
N VAL A 55 -9.39 10.67 -0.60
CA VAL A 55 -9.43 10.15 -1.98
C VAL A 55 -10.84 9.70 -2.36
N PRO A 56 -11.15 9.54 -3.66
CA PRO A 56 -12.41 8.92 -4.09
C PRO A 56 -12.64 7.59 -3.37
N ARG A 57 -13.88 7.23 -3.02
CA ARG A 57 -14.17 5.95 -2.33
C ARG A 57 -13.90 4.73 -3.20
N LYS A 58 -13.88 4.91 -4.52
CA LYS A 58 -13.63 3.90 -5.54
C LYS A 58 -12.90 4.53 -6.71
N ALA A 59 -12.00 3.80 -7.35
CA ALA A 59 -11.48 4.16 -8.67
C ALA A 59 -11.50 2.95 -9.61
N LEU A 60 -11.55 3.25 -10.90
CA LEU A 60 -11.27 2.27 -11.95
C LEU A 60 -9.75 2.21 -12.13
N VAL A 61 -9.17 1.03 -11.89
CA VAL A 61 -7.75 0.74 -12.05
C VAL A 61 -7.69 -0.53 -12.90
N GLU A 62 -7.04 -0.46 -14.07
CA GLU A 62 -6.90 -1.61 -14.98
C GLU A 62 -8.24 -2.35 -15.24
N ASP A 63 -9.29 -1.59 -15.56
CA ASP A 63 -10.67 -2.07 -15.79
C ASP A 63 -11.34 -2.75 -14.57
N ARG A 64 -10.78 -2.57 -13.36
CA ARG A 64 -11.30 -3.09 -12.10
C ARG A 64 -11.67 -1.98 -11.15
N ILE A 65 -12.78 -2.15 -10.42
CA ILE A 65 -13.16 -1.20 -9.37
C ILE A 65 -12.39 -1.53 -8.09
N VAL A 66 -11.43 -0.69 -7.73
CA VAL A 66 -10.69 -0.76 -6.46
C VAL A 66 -11.36 0.15 -5.44
N ARG A 67 -11.64 -0.38 -4.25
CA ARG A 67 -12.23 0.39 -3.15
C ARG A 67 -11.15 1.03 -2.31
N PHE A 68 -11.32 2.31 -2.00
CA PHE A 68 -10.45 3.03 -1.08
C PHE A 68 -11.10 3.16 0.28
N GLY A 69 -10.35 2.79 1.32
CA GLY A 69 -10.77 2.95 2.71
C GLY A 69 -9.74 3.71 3.52
N GLY A 70 -9.97 5.00 3.73
CA GLY A 70 -9.19 5.80 4.66
C GLY A 70 -9.69 5.64 6.09
N PHE A 71 -8.78 5.42 7.03
CA PHE A 71 -9.09 5.26 8.46
C PHE A 71 -8.11 6.07 9.31
N LEU A 72 -8.59 6.77 10.33
CA LEU A 72 -7.72 7.47 11.29
C LEU A 72 -7.07 6.54 12.32
N SER A 73 -7.59 5.32 12.47
CA SER A 73 -7.08 4.32 13.42
C SER A 73 -5.94 3.45 12.84
N MET A 74 -5.65 3.56 11.54
CA MET A 74 -4.54 2.85 10.91
C MET A 74 -3.21 3.53 11.25
N ASP A 75 -2.14 2.76 11.25
CA ASP A 75 -0.80 3.31 11.36
C ASP A 75 -0.54 4.31 10.21
N PRO A 76 -0.06 5.55 10.51
CA PRO A 76 0.15 6.60 9.53
C PRO A 76 1.07 6.24 8.36
N ASN A 77 1.97 5.28 8.58
CA ASN A 77 2.98 4.85 7.63
C ASN A 77 2.64 3.48 7.06
N THR A 78 1.40 3.00 7.17
CA THR A 78 1.03 1.69 6.64
C THR A 78 -0.08 1.78 5.59
N VAL A 79 0.10 1.04 4.50
CA VAL A 79 -0.94 0.78 3.50
C VAL A 79 -1.22 -0.72 3.46
N THR A 80 -2.50 -1.08 3.49
CA THR A 80 -2.94 -2.46 3.39
C THR A 80 -3.72 -2.67 2.10
N VAL A 81 -3.33 -3.69 1.34
CA VAL A 81 -3.98 -4.08 0.08
C VAL A 81 -4.61 -5.44 0.27
N ILE A 82 -5.87 -5.56 -0.14
CA ILE A 82 -6.68 -6.78 0.04
C ILE A 82 -7.19 -7.25 -1.31
N GLY A 83 -6.88 -8.50 -1.64
CA GLY A 83 -7.40 -9.20 -2.81
C GLY A 83 -8.85 -9.68 -2.62
N VAL A 84 -9.52 -10.02 -3.72
CA VAL A 84 -10.88 -10.60 -3.69
C VAL A 84 -10.95 -11.90 -2.87
N ASP A 85 -9.87 -12.68 -2.87
CA ASP A 85 -9.74 -13.92 -2.10
C ASP A 85 -9.38 -13.70 -0.63
N SER A 86 -9.50 -12.45 -0.14
CA SER A 86 -9.16 -12.02 1.22
C SER A 86 -7.68 -12.18 1.62
N ARG A 87 -6.80 -12.49 0.65
CA ARG A 87 -5.36 -12.34 0.83
C ARG A 87 -5.03 -10.87 1.05
N LEU A 88 -4.18 -10.60 2.04
CA LEU A 88 -3.78 -9.24 2.38
C LEU A 88 -2.26 -9.11 2.33
N VAL A 89 -1.82 -7.91 2.00
CA VAL A 89 -0.43 -7.46 2.09
C VAL A 89 -0.44 -6.11 2.79
N SER A 90 0.36 -5.96 3.84
CA SER A 90 0.58 -4.72 4.57
C SER A 90 1.97 -4.17 4.28
N LEU A 91 2.05 -2.91 3.90
CA LEU A 91 3.26 -2.25 3.43
C LEU A 91 3.59 -1.04 4.27
N LEU A 92 4.86 -0.92 4.65
CA LEU A 92 5.40 0.30 5.24
C LEU A 92 5.59 1.33 4.12
N VAL A 93 4.90 2.46 4.23
CA VAL A 93 5.12 3.67 3.42
C VAL A 93 6.40 4.32 3.90
N VAL A 94 7.37 4.43 3.01
CA VAL A 94 8.61 5.19 3.25
C VAL A 94 8.53 6.47 2.42
N PRO A 95 8.29 7.64 3.04
CA PRO A 95 8.18 8.91 2.32
C PRO A 95 9.42 9.17 1.47
N SER A 96 9.23 9.69 0.25
CA SER A 96 10.36 10.01 -0.65
C SER A 96 11.25 11.14 -0.12
N ASP A 97 10.71 12.01 0.73
CA ASP A 97 11.43 13.08 1.44
C ASP A 97 12.15 12.57 2.71
N ALA A 98 11.88 11.33 3.15
CA ALA A 98 12.58 10.79 4.29
C ALA A 98 14.09 10.82 4.01
N PRO A 99 14.90 11.54 4.82
CA PRO A 99 16.32 11.61 4.57
C PRO A 99 16.86 10.19 4.49
N ARG A 100 17.60 9.89 3.42
CA ARG A 100 18.30 8.60 3.24
C ARG A 100 19.45 8.51 4.25
N VAL A 101 19.14 8.50 5.54
CA VAL A 101 20.07 8.21 6.62
C VAL A 101 19.73 6.83 7.18
N TRP A 102 19.99 5.82 6.36
CA TRP A 102 20.40 4.53 6.88
C TRP A 102 21.92 4.50 6.81
N CYS A 103 22.57 5.22 7.72
CA CYS A 103 23.99 4.97 7.99
C CYS A 103 24.02 3.76 8.93
N ARG A 104 24.32 2.61 8.32
CA ARG A 104 24.96 1.42 8.89
C ARG A 104 25.40 1.57 10.36
N LEU A 105 24.83 0.77 11.25
CA LEU A 105 25.51 0.22 12.42
C LEU A 105 25.12 -1.25 12.54
#